data_AF-A0A671EB88-F1
#
_entry.id   AF-A0A671EB88-F1
#
_cell.length_a   1.000
_cell.length_b   1.000
_cell.length_c   1.000
_cell.angle_alpha   90.00
_cell.angle_beta   90.00
_cell.angle_gamma   90.00
#
_symmetry.space_group_name_H-M   'P 1'
#
loop_
_entity.id
_entity.type
_entity.pdbx_description
1 polymer ?
#
loop_
_entity_poly.entity_id
_entity_poly.type
_entity_poly.pdbx_seq_one_letter_code
_entity_poly.pdbx_strand_id
1 'polypeptide(L)'
;MAVEELQSVIKRCQILEERDFKEEDFGLFQLAGQRCIDEGHIDQLLEIIQNEKNKVIIKNMGWNLVGPVVRCLLWNNKEDDKRKYFLMLDLLTKLCNPKELLLGLLELIEEPSGKQISQIILLLLQPLQTVIQKLHSNKAYSVGLALSTIWSQLSLLPVPYSKEQIQTDNYGLCQCCKALIEFTKPFVEEVIGNKENSLENEKLKDELLKFCFKNLKCPLLTAQFLEQSEQAGNDPLRCFASEIIGILSAIGHPFPKMIFNHGRKKRTWDYLEFEEEEDKQLADSMASLAYLVFVQGISIDQLPMVLSPSYLLQFNMGHIEVFLQRTEESVFSKGLDLLENGLLRIEDNSLLHHYLEIKSFLTVPQGLVKIMTLCPVETLRKKSLAMLQLYINKLDCQGKYTLFRCLLNTSNHSGVEAFLIQNIKNQIDISLKRTYNKWFTGPQLISLLDLVLFLPEGAETDLLQNSDRIMASLNLLRYLVIKDNENDNQTGLWTELGKIENNFLKPLHTGLNMSKAHYEAEIKNSQENSQEVQKSKDLCSITVGGEDLPNMPPEMQLKVLHSALFTFDLIESVLARVEELIEIKRSTSEENTGIK
;
A
#
# COMPACT_ATOMS: atom_id res chain seq x y z
N MET A 1 -30.32 6.54 -49.14
CA MET A 1 -30.36 8.02 -48.98
C MET A 1 -29.07 8.53 -48.36
N ALA A 2 -28.51 7.88 -47.33
CA ALA A 2 -27.25 8.31 -46.71
C ALA A 2 -26.06 8.39 -47.67
N VAL A 3 -25.91 7.44 -48.61
CA VAL A 3 -24.81 7.46 -49.59
C VAL A 3 -24.87 8.69 -50.52
N GLU A 4 -26.07 9.12 -50.92
CA GLU A 4 -26.24 10.31 -51.78
C GLU A 4 -25.91 11.59 -51.01
N GLU A 5 -26.27 11.66 -49.73
CA GLU A 5 -25.92 12.76 -48.83
C GLU A 5 -24.40 12.87 -48.68
N LEU A 6 -23.71 11.76 -48.40
CA LEU A 6 -22.26 11.72 -48.30
C LEU A 6 -21.58 12.12 -49.62
N GLN A 7 -22.08 11.63 -50.76
CA GLN A 7 -21.56 12.01 -52.08
C GLN A 7 -21.79 13.49 -52.40
N SER A 8 -22.90 14.08 -51.93
CA SER A 8 -23.17 15.51 -52.06
C SER A 8 -22.15 16.35 -51.29
N VAL A 9 -21.88 15.97 -50.03
CA VAL A 9 -20.85 16.59 -49.20
C VAL A 9 -19.47 16.46 -49.86
N ILE A 10 -19.10 15.26 -50.33
CA ILE A 10 -17.82 15.02 -51.01
C ILE A 10 -17.69 15.88 -52.27
N LYS A 11 -18.71 15.95 -53.14
CA LYS A 11 -18.67 16.78 -54.36
C LYS A 11 -18.54 18.26 -54.05
N ARG A 12 -19.20 18.74 -52.99
CA ARG A 12 -19.05 20.12 -52.51
C ARG A 12 -17.61 20.38 -52.07
N CYS A 13 -17.04 19.52 -51.23
CA CYS A 13 -15.68 19.67 -50.71
C CYS A 13 -14.59 19.46 -51.78
N GLN A 14 -14.85 18.69 -52.85
CA GLN A 14 -13.91 18.49 -53.97
C GLN A 14 -13.59 19.79 -54.73
N ILE A 15 -14.47 20.79 -54.67
CA ILE A 15 -14.32 22.07 -55.38
C ILE A 15 -13.55 23.09 -54.52
N LEU A 16 -13.45 22.84 -53.21
CA LEU A 16 -12.79 23.73 -52.25
C LEU A 16 -11.30 23.39 -52.14
N GLU A 17 -10.48 24.39 -51.81
CA GLU A 17 -9.09 24.15 -51.40
C GLU A 17 -9.04 23.73 -49.92
N GLU A 18 -7.97 23.04 -49.51
CA GLU A 18 -7.80 22.50 -48.15
C GLU A 18 -7.94 23.56 -47.05
N ARG A 19 -7.54 24.80 -47.34
CA ARG A 19 -7.63 25.96 -46.42
C ARG A 19 -9.05 26.51 -46.25
N ASP A 20 -9.97 26.16 -47.14
CA ASP A 20 -11.33 26.71 -47.18
C ASP A 20 -12.37 25.77 -46.55
N PHE A 21 -11.94 24.61 -46.04
CA PHE A 21 -12.81 23.70 -45.29
C PHE A 21 -13.29 24.35 -43.99
N LYS A 22 -14.60 24.38 -43.79
CA LYS A 22 -15.23 24.92 -42.58
C LYS A 22 -15.57 23.80 -41.61
N GLU A 23 -15.66 24.13 -40.32
CA GLU A 23 -16.07 23.20 -39.26
C GLU A 23 -17.38 22.47 -39.56
N GLU A 24 -18.35 23.16 -40.17
CA GLU A 24 -19.61 22.58 -40.66
C GLU A 24 -19.39 21.43 -41.66
N ASP A 25 -18.39 21.53 -42.53
CA ASP A 25 -18.11 20.50 -43.54
C ASP A 25 -17.58 19.21 -42.87
N PHE A 26 -16.80 19.31 -41.78
CA PHE A 26 -16.35 18.17 -40.99
C PHE A 26 -17.53 17.48 -40.30
N GLY A 27 -18.41 18.27 -39.66
CA GLY A 27 -19.61 17.75 -38.99
C GLY A 27 -20.58 17.07 -39.96
N LEU A 28 -20.85 17.68 -41.12
CA LEU A 28 -21.71 17.09 -42.16
C LEU A 28 -21.12 15.79 -42.72
N PHE A 29 -19.80 15.76 -42.95
CA PHE A 29 -19.11 14.56 -43.40
C PHE A 29 -19.21 13.43 -42.37
N GLN A 30 -18.98 13.73 -41.09
CA GLN A 30 -19.11 12.76 -39.99
C GLN A 30 -20.53 12.19 -39.93
N LEU A 31 -21.55 13.05 -39.95
CA LEU A 31 -22.96 12.65 -39.81
C LEU A 31 -23.42 11.80 -40.99
N ALA A 32 -23.09 12.20 -42.22
CA ALA A 32 -23.44 11.45 -43.42
C ALA A 32 -22.68 10.11 -43.49
N GLY A 33 -21.40 10.09 -43.12
CA GLY A 33 -20.60 8.87 -43.07
C GLY A 33 -21.06 7.91 -41.98
N GLN A 34 -21.43 8.41 -40.80
CA GLN A 34 -22.03 7.61 -39.73
C GLN A 34 -23.36 6.99 -40.19
N ARG A 35 -24.24 7.75 -40.84
CA ARG A 35 -25.48 7.18 -41.41
C ARG A 35 -25.20 6.10 -42.44
N CYS A 36 -24.17 6.24 -43.27
CA CYS A 36 -23.77 5.18 -44.20
C CYS A 36 -23.34 3.91 -43.47
N ILE A 37 -22.64 4.05 -42.35
CA ILE A 37 -22.21 2.93 -41.50
C ILE A 37 -23.43 2.27 -40.83
N ASP A 38 -24.33 3.06 -40.27
CA ASP A 38 -25.53 2.60 -39.56
C ASP A 38 -26.54 1.92 -40.51
N GLU A 39 -26.68 2.41 -41.75
CA GLU A 39 -27.52 1.82 -42.81
C GLU A 39 -26.86 0.59 -43.50
N GLY A 40 -25.62 0.24 -43.15
CA GLY A 40 -24.92 -0.94 -43.69
C GLY A 40 -24.30 -0.73 -45.08
N HIS A 41 -24.12 0.51 -45.53
CA HIS A 41 -23.54 0.87 -46.83
C HIS A 41 -22.01 0.90 -46.83
N ILE A 42 -21.40 -0.19 -46.34
CA ILE A 42 -19.94 -0.26 -46.07
C ILE A 42 -19.12 -0.34 -47.36
N ASP A 43 -19.61 -1.08 -48.36
CA ASP A 43 -18.89 -1.24 -49.63
C ASP A 43 -18.81 0.09 -50.39
N GLN A 44 -19.91 0.86 -50.43
CA GLN A 44 -19.93 2.18 -51.03
C GLN A 44 -19.02 3.17 -50.29
N LEU A 45 -18.97 3.10 -48.96
CA LEU A 45 -18.10 3.94 -48.16
C LEU A 45 -16.61 3.61 -48.41
N LEU A 46 -16.26 2.32 -48.51
CA LEU A 46 -14.91 1.88 -48.87
C LEU A 46 -14.49 2.38 -50.25
N GLU A 47 -15.37 2.28 -51.26
CA GLU A 47 -15.12 2.83 -52.60
C GLU A 47 -14.85 4.34 -52.56
N ILE A 48 -15.60 5.09 -51.76
CA ILE A 48 -15.40 6.54 -51.58
C ILE A 48 -14.05 6.82 -50.93
N ILE A 49 -13.66 6.07 -49.90
CA ILE A 49 -12.39 6.25 -49.18
C ILE A 49 -11.19 5.93 -50.08
N GLN A 50 -11.29 4.88 -50.91
CA GLN A 50 -10.22 4.43 -51.80
C GLN A 50 -10.06 5.29 -53.07
N ASN A 51 -11.04 6.13 -53.38
CA ASN A 51 -11.01 6.95 -54.58
C ASN A 51 -9.96 8.06 -54.46
N GLU A 52 -8.95 8.05 -55.33
CA GLU A 52 -7.87 9.05 -55.36
C GLU A 52 -8.39 10.50 -55.49
N LYS A 53 -9.56 10.71 -56.11
CA LYS A 53 -10.18 12.05 -56.20
C LYS A 53 -10.56 12.62 -54.83
N ASN A 54 -10.77 11.76 -53.84
CA ASN A 54 -11.21 12.14 -52.50
C ASN A 54 -10.03 12.28 -51.52
N LYS A 55 -8.80 12.03 -51.96
CA LYS A 55 -7.62 11.91 -51.08
C LYS A 55 -7.43 13.10 -50.15
N VAL A 56 -7.59 14.33 -50.63
CA VAL A 56 -7.45 15.55 -49.81
C VAL A 56 -8.54 15.63 -48.74
N ILE A 57 -9.76 15.21 -49.06
CA ILE A 57 -10.89 15.19 -48.14
C ILE A 57 -10.68 14.09 -47.10
N ILE A 58 -10.33 12.88 -47.52
CA ILE A 58 -10.08 11.75 -46.60
C ILE A 58 -8.88 12.04 -45.68
N LYS A 59 -7.83 12.70 -46.21
CA LYS A 59 -6.69 13.15 -45.42
C LYS A 59 -7.13 14.06 -44.25
N ASN A 60 -8.02 15.02 -44.49
CA ASN A 60 -8.37 16.03 -43.49
C ASN A 60 -9.61 15.68 -42.65
N MET A 61 -10.63 15.09 -43.26
CA MET A 61 -11.93 14.82 -42.63
C MET A 61 -12.13 13.34 -42.30
N GLY A 62 -11.36 12.43 -42.88
CA GLY A 62 -11.57 10.98 -42.75
C GLY A 62 -11.49 10.46 -41.31
N TRP A 63 -10.71 11.11 -40.45
CA TRP A 63 -10.56 10.71 -39.04
C TRP A 63 -11.89 10.77 -38.27
N ASN A 64 -12.85 11.61 -38.69
CA ASN A 64 -14.17 11.69 -38.07
C ASN A 64 -14.99 10.39 -38.19
N LEU A 65 -14.63 9.51 -39.14
CA LEU A 65 -15.29 8.22 -39.31
C LEU A 65 -14.74 7.13 -38.38
N VAL A 66 -13.60 7.37 -37.71
CA VAL A 66 -12.93 6.36 -36.88
C VAL A 66 -13.81 5.95 -35.70
N GLY A 67 -14.42 6.90 -34.99
CA GLY A 67 -15.33 6.59 -33.87
C GLY A 67 -16.52 5.71 -34.28
N PRO A 68 -17.31 6.10 -35.30
CA PRO A 68 -18.35 5.24 -35.87
C PRO A 68 -17.87 3.82 -36.27
N VAL A 69 -16.70 3.71 -36.92
CA VAL A 69 -16.14 2.41 -37.33
C VAL A 69 -15.75 1.55 -36.13
N VAL A 70 -15.11 2.14 -35.12
CA VAL A 70 -14.69 1.44 -33.90
C VAL A 70 -15.90 0.94 -33.10
N ARG A 71 -16.96 1.76 -32.96
CA ARG A 71 -18.21 1.33 -32.32
C ARG A 71 -18.84 0.13 -33.02
N CYS A 72 -18.83 0.13 -34.35
CA CYS A 72 -19.30 -1.01 -35.15
C CYS A 72 -18.43 -2.27 -34.97
N LEU A 73 -17.11 -2.14 -34.85
CA LEU A 73 -16.21 -3.27 -34.59
C LEU A 73 -16.50 -3.95 -33.24
N LEU A 74 -16.87 -3.16 -32.23
CA LEU A 74 -17.17 -3.65 -30.88
C LEU A 74 -18.56 -4.31 -30.80
N TRP A 75 -19.57 -3.77 -31.48
CA TRP A 75 -20.97 -4.20 -31.32
C TRP A 75 -21.51 -5.12 -32.42
N ASN A 76 -20.85 -5.20 -33.59
CA ASN A 76 -21.32 -6.10 -34.65
C ASN A 76 -20.94 -7.55 -34.37
N ASN A 77 -21.90 -8.48 -34.50
CA ASN A 77 -21.67 -9.91 -34.27
C ASN A 77 -21.40 -10.71 -35.57
N LYS A 78 -21.50 -10.09 -36.75
CA LYS A 78 -21.26 -10.75 -38.04
C LYS A 78 -19.78 -10.66 -38.42
N GLU A 79 -19.12 -11.82 -38.54
CA GLU A 79 -17.67 -11.90 -38.84
C GLU A 79 -17.30 -11.26 -40.19
N ASP A 80 -18.12 -11.45 -41.23
CA ASP A 80 -17.84 -10.90 -42.56
C ASP A 80 -17.86 -9.37 -42.58
N ASP A 81 -18.77 -8.76 -41.82
CA ASP A 81 -18.86 -7.30 -41.70
C ASP A 81 -17.67 -6.76 -40.88
N LYS A 82 -17.23 -7.47 -39.82
CA LYS A 82 -16.05 -7.08 -39.04
C LYS A 82 -14.80 -6.92 -39.90
N ARG A 83 -14.55 -7.83 -40.85
CA ARG A 83 -13.39 -7.74 -41.75
C ARG A 83 -13.40 -6.45 -42.57
N LYS A 84 -14.57 -6.03 -43.05
CA LYS A 84 -14.73 -4.77 -43.80
C LYS A 84 -14.45 -3.55 -42.93
N TYR A 85 -14.93 -3.55 -41.69
CA TYR A 85 -14.64 -2.46 -40.74
C TYR A 85 -13.15 -2.41 -40.35
N PHE A 86 -12.48 -3.56 -40.17
CA PHE A 86 -11.02 -3.60 -39.95
C PHE A 86 -10.26 -3.02 -41.15
N LEU A 87 -10.63 -3.41 -42.37
CA LEU A 87 -10.04 -2.84 -43.59
C LEU A 87 -10.24 -1.32 -43.66
N MET A 88 -11.43 -0.84 -43.29
CA MET A 88 -11.73 0.60 -43.26
C MET A 88 -10.90 1.33 -42.21
N LEU A 89 -10.76 0.80 -41.00
CA LEU A 89 -9.90 1.35 -39.96
C LEU A 89 -8.43 1.43 -40.41
N ASP A 90 -7.93 0.38 -41.06
CA ASP A 90 -6.60 0.35 -41.66
C ASP A 90 -6.41 1.43 -42.74
N LEU A 91 -7.40 1.61 -43.61
CA LEU A 91 -7.37 2.63 -44.66
C LEU A 91 -7.40 4.04 -44.08
N LEU A 92 -8.26 4.30 -43.09
CA LEU A 92 -8.30 5.60 -42.40
C LEU A 92 -6.97 5.87 -41.69
N THR A 93 -6.41 4.86 -41.02
CA THR A 93 -5.08 4.95 -40.40
C THR A 93 -3.99 5.23 -41.43
N LYS A 94 -4.13 4.72 -42.65
CA LYS A 94 -3.20 4.94 -43.76
C LYS A 94 -3.28 6.35 -44.35
N LEU A 95 -4.49 6.86 -44.55
CA LEU A 95 -4.77 8.01 -45.41
C LEU A 95 -4.97 9.32 -44.64
N CYS A 96 -5.44 9.28 -43.40
CA CYS A 96 -5.74 10.48 -42.61
C CYS A 96 -4.47 11.20 -42.12
N ASN A 97 -4.62 12.49 -41.83
CA ASN A 97 -3.58 13.30 -41.20
C ASN A 97 -3.31 12.75 -39.78
N PRO A 98 -2.05 12.42 -39.45
CA PRO A 98 -1.72 11.74 -38.20
C PRO A 98 -1.98 12.57 -36.94
N LYS A 99 -2.00 13.92 -37.02
CA LYS A 99 -2.19 14.76 -35.83
C LYS A 99 -3.62 14.67 -35.28
N GLU A 100 -4.61 14.88 -36.14
CA GLU A 100 -6.03 14.84 -35.79
C GLU A 100 -6.46 13.40 -35.53
N LEU A 101 -5.92 12.45 -36.31
CA LEU A 101 -6.19 11.03 -36.09
C LEU A 101 -5.67 10.53 -34.73
N LEU A 102 -4.49 10.98 -34.29
CA LEU A 102 -3.97 10.67 -32.96
C LEU A 102 -4.97 11.11 -31.88
N LEU A 103 -5.44 12.35 -31.95
CA LEU A 103 -6.38 12.89 -30.96
C LEU A 103 -7.71 12.12 -30.96
N GLY A 104 -8.27 11.85 -32.15
CA GLY A 104 -9.51 11.08 -32.26
C GLY A 104 -9.38 9.64 -31.75
N LEU A 105 -8.22 8.99 -31.91
CA LEU A 105 -7.98 7.67 -31.32
C LEU A 105 -7.86 7.73 -29.79
N LEU A 106 -7.22 8.78 -29.25
CA LEU A 106 -7.08 8.95 -27.80
C LEU A 106 -8.41 9.24 -27.12
N GLU A 107 -9.27 10.05 -27.75
CA GLU A 107 -10.64 10.30 -27.28
C GLU A 107 -11.42 8.98 -27.13
N LEU A 108 -11.35 8.11 -28.14
CA LEU A 108 -12.00 6.80 -28.09
C LEU A 108 -11.45 5.88 -27.01
N ILE A 109 -10.15 5.98 -26.68
CA ILE A 109 -9.55 5.24 -25.57
C ILE A 109 -10.06 5.76 -24.23
N GLU A 110 -10.35 7.06 -24.11
CA GLU A 110 -10.78 7.72 -22.87
C GLU A 110 -12.27 7.54 -22.56
N GLU A 111 -13.13 7.37 -23.57
CA GLU A 111 -14.58 7.17 -23.43
C GLU A 111 -15.06 5.93 -22.62
N PRO A 112 -14.50 4.71 -22.78
CA PRO A 112 -15.07 3.50 -22.20
C PRO A 112 -14.93 3.43 -20.68
N SER A 113 -15.79 2.60 -20.06
CA SER A 113 -15.67 2.26 -18.64
C SER A 113 -15.83 0.77 -18.38
N GLY A 114 -15.28 0.31 -17.25
CA GLY A 114 -15.36 -1.09 -16.83
C GLY A 114 -14.72 -2.06 -17.82
N LYS A 115 -15.40 -3.16 -18.17
CA LYS A 115 -14.86 -4.23 -19.01
C LYS A 115 -14.59 -3.82 -20.47
N GLN A 116 -15.22 -2.75 -20.95
CA GLN A 116 -15.04 -2.31 -22.34
C GLN A 116 -13.68 -1.63 -22.57
N ILE A 117 -13.05 -1.11 -21.51
CA ILE A 117 -11.73 -0.47 -21.58
C ILE A 117 -10.71 -1.38 -22.28
N SER A 118 -10.63 -2.65 -21.86
CA SER A 118 -9.64 -3.56 -22.43
C SER A 118 -9.88 -3.86 -23.90
N GLN A 119 -11.14 -4.00 -24.32
CA GLN A 119 -11.49 -4.24 -25.72
C GLN A 119 -11.07 -3.08 -26.61
N ILE A 120 -11.30 -1.84 -26.17
CA ILE A 120 -10.92 -0.64 -26.91
C ILE A 120 -9.41 -0.48 -26.96
N ILE A 121 -8.71 -0.61 -25.82
CA ILE A 121 -7.25 -0.53 -25.77
C ILE A 121 -6.65 -1.57 -26.75
N LEU A 122 -7.03 -2.84 -26.63
CA LEU A 122 -6.49 -3.91 -27.48
C LEU A 122 -6.76 -3.67 -28.97
N LEU A 123 -7.90 -3.09 -29.32
CA LEU A 123 -8.26 -2.76 -30.70
C LEU A 123 -7.44 -1.59 -31.26
N LEU A 124 -7.20 -0.55 -30.45
CA LEU A 124 -6.64 0.72 -30.93
C LEU A 124 -5.12 0.86 -30.75
N LEU A 125 -4.45 -0.02 -29.99
CA LEU A 125 -3.00 0.04 -29.80
C LEU A 125 -2.20 0.01 -31.11
N GLN A 126 -2.52 -0.90 -32.03
CA GLN A 126 -1.78 -1.02 -33.30
C GLN A 126 -2.05 0.15 -34.26
N PRO A 127 -3.30 0.61 -34.46
CA PRO A 127 -3.57 1.85 -35.19
C PRO A 127 -2.81 3.04 -34.59
N LEU A 128 -2.87 3.21 -33.26
CA LEU A 128 -2.20 4.29 -32.55
C LEU A 128 -0.68 4.27 -32.75
N GLN A 129 -0.05 3.09 -32.66
CA GLN A 129 1.39 2.93 -32.91
C GLN A 129 1.75 3.35 -34.34
N THR A 130 0.95 2.92 -35.31
CA THR A 130 1.13 3.25 -36.74
C THR A 130 1.02 4.75 -36.99
N VAL A 131 0.06 5.43 -36.34
CA VAL A 131 -0.13 6.89 -36.44
C VAL A 131 1.05 7.64 -35.87
N ILE A 132 1.51 7.25 -34.67
CA ILE A 132 2.63 7.91 -34.00
C ILE A 132 3.93 7.73 -34.82
N GLN A 133 4.16 6.55 -35.40
CA GLN A 133 5.34 6.31 -36.24
C GLN A 133 5.36 7.16 -37.52
N LYS A 134 4.21 7.65 -38.00
CA LYS A 134 4.13 8.56 -39.16
C LYS A 134 4.40 10.02 -38.81
N LEU A 135 4.39 10.39 -37.53
CA LEU A 135 4.67 11.75 -37.12
C LEU A 135 6.17 12.04 -37.29
N HIS A 136 6.46 13.14 -37.98
CA HIS A 136 7.81 13.62 -38.27
C HIS A 136 8.33 14.63 -37.24
N SER A 137 7.45 15.17 -36.39
CA SER A 137 7.77 16.17 -35.35
C SER A 137 6.94 15.92 -34.10
N ASN A 138 7.45 16.28 -32.92
CA ASN A 138 6.79 16.11 -31.61
C ASN A 138 6.40 14.65 -31.30
N LYS A 139 7.17 13.70 -31.83
CA LYS A 139 6.89 12.28 -31.67
C LYS A 139 7.01 11.87 -30.20
N ALA A 140 8.00 12.38 -29.47
CA ALA A 140 8.15 12.12 -28.04
C ALA A 140 6.92 12.57 -27.24
N TYR A 141 6.43 13.78 -27.50
CA TYR A 141 5.21 14.30 -26.89
C TYR A 141 3.98 13.43 -27.21
N SER A 142 3.81 13.02 -28.47
CA SER A 142 2.71 12.14 -28.88
C SER A 142 2.77 10.76 -28.23
N VAL A 143 3.97 10.19 -28.06
CA VAL A 143 4.17 8.95 -27.30
C VAL A 143 3.78 9.15 -25.84
N GLY A 144 4.27 10.22 -25.21
CA GLY A 144 3.94 10.55 -23.82
C GLY A 144 2.45 10.72 -23.58
N LEU A 145 1.77 11.47 -24.46
CA LEU A 145 0.33 11.66 -24.42
C LEU A 145 -0.41 10.32 -24.54
N ALA A 146 -0.05 9.49 -25.53
CA ALA A 146 -0.67 8.19 -25.73
C ALA A 146 -0.47 7.24 -24.55
N LEU A 147 0.76 7.09 -24.06
CA LEU A 147 1.07 6.26 -22.91
C LEU A 147 0.35 6.74 -21.65
N SER A 148 0.23 8.06 -21.46
CA SER A 148 -0.50 8.63 -20.34
C SER A 148 -1.99 8.33 -20.41
N THR A 149 -2.64 8.55 -21.56
CA THR A 149 -4.08 8.27 -21.74
C THR A 149 -4.39 6.78 -21.57
N ILE A 150 -3.59 5.90 -22.20
CA ILE A 150 -3.75 4.45 -22.06
C ILE A 150 -3.59 4.04 -20.60
N TRP A 151 -2.55 4.53 -19.91
CA TRP A 151 -2.33 4.19 -18.51
C TRP A 151 -3.46 4.70 -17.61
N SER A 152 -3.96 5.93 -17.82
CA SER A 152 -5.09 6.47 -17.05
C SER A 152 -6.29 5.53 -17.10
N GLN A 153 -6.63 5.01 -18.28
CA GLN A 153 -7.72 4.06 -18.47
C GLN A 153 -7.41 2.67 -17.92
N LEU A 154 -6.19 2.17 -18.15
CA LEU A 154 -5.74 0.89 -17.62
C LEU A 154 -5.77 0.86 -16.08
N SER A 155 -5.46 1.99 -15.44
CA SER A 155 -5.42 2.13 -13.98
C SER A 155 -6.79 2.03 -13.31
N LEU A 156 -7.88 2.19 -14.08
CA LEU A 156 -9.26 2.01 -13.60
C LEU A 156 -9.68 0.54 -13.52
N LEU A 157 -8.93 -0.37 -14.17
CA LEU A 157 -9.23 -1.79 -14.16
C LEU A 157 -8.82 -2.43 -12.82
N PRO A 158 -9.65 -3.30 -12.25
CA PRO A 158 -9.32 -3.99 -11.01
C PRO A 158 -8.14 -4.95 -11.24
N VAL A 159 -7.17 -4.92 -10.32
CA VAL A 159 -6.01 -5.81 -10.37
C VAL A 159 -6.41 -7.20 -9.82
N PRO A 160 -6.23 -8.29 -10.58
CA PRO A 160 -6.60 -9.62 -10.13
C PRO A 160 -5.70 -10.08 -8.98
N TYR A 161 -6.30 -10.71 -7.96
CA TYR A 161 -5.59 -11.13 -6.74
C TYR A 161 -5.40 -12.65 -6.62
N SER A 162 -6.28 -13.45 -7.21
CA SER A 162 -6.21 -14.92 -7.15
C SER A 162 -5.72 -15.54 -8.45
N LYS A 163 -5.18 -16.77 -8.38
CA LYS A 163 -4.80 -17.56 -9.55
C LYS A 163 -5.95 -17.66 -10.57
N GLU A 164 -7.16 -17.91 -10.10
CA GLU A 164 -8.35 -18.02 -10.94
C GLU A 164 -8.70 -16.70 -11.64
N GLN A 165 -8.57 -15.57 -10.93
CA GLN A 165 -8.82 -14.26 -11.52
C GLN A 165 -7.77 -13.86 -12.55
N ILE A 166 -6.49 -14.18 -12.29
CA ILE A 166 -5.40 -13.96 -13.25
C ILE A 166 -5.62 -14.79 -14.51
N GLN A 167 -6.05 -16.06 -14.36
CA GLN A 167 -6.34 -16.94 -15.50
C GLN A 167 -7.58 -16.50 -16.30
N THR A 168 -8.62 -16.07 -15.60
CA THR A 168 -9.87 -15.65 -16.26
C THR A 168 -9.73 -14.27 -16.92
N ASP A 169 -8.92 -13.39 -16.31
CA ASP A 169 -8.68 -12.00 -16.73
C ASP A 169 -9.99 -11.28 -17.14
N ASN A 170 -11.01 -11.33 -16.27
CA ASN A 170 -12.37 -10.89 -16.56
C ASN A 170 -12.50 -9.44 -17.09
N TYR A 171 -11.54 -8.58 -16.73
CA TYR A 171 -11.49 -7.19 -17.13
C TYR A 171 -10.44 -6.93 -18.23
N GLY A 172 -9.62 -7.93 -18.57
CA GLY A 172 -8.60 -7.86 -19.62
C GLY A 172 -7.33 -7.11 -19.24
N LEU A 173 -7.07 -6.89 -17.95
CA LEU A 173 -5.91 -6.12 -17.47
C LEU A 173 -4.60 -6.82 -17.86
N CYS A 174 -4.50 -8.14 -17.66
CA CYS A 174 -3.27 -8.87 -17.97
C CYS A 174 -2.99 -8.87 -19.48
N GLN A 175 -4.02 -9.04 -20.31
CA GLN A 175 -3.91 -8.94 -21.76
C GLN A 175 -3.48 -7.53 -22.21
N CYS A 176 -4.08 -6.49 -21.64
CA CYS A 176 -3.69 -5.11 -21.93
C CYS A 176 -2.25 -4.80 -21.50
N CYS A 177 -1.80 -5.25 -20.32
CA CYS A 177 -0.41 -5.11 -19.89
C CYS A 177 0.56 -5.72 -20.90
N LYS A 178 0.27 -6.94 -21.38
CA LYS A 178 1.09 -7.59 -22.41
C LYS A 178 1.11 -6.80 -23.72
N ALA A 179 -0.06 -6.39 -24.21
CA ALA A 179 -0.18 -5.63 -25.45
C ALA A 179 0.50 -4.25 -25.35
N LEU A 180 0.50 -3.64 -24.16
CA LEU A 180 1.14 -2.37 -23.89
C LEU A 180 2.67 -2.46 -23.98
N ILE A 181 3.27 -3.59 -23.57
CA ILE A 181 4.70 -3.82 -23.79
C ILE A 181 5.02 -3.88 -25.28
N GLU A 182 4.24 -4.63 -26.07
CA GLU A 182 4.42 -4.72 -27.53
C GLU A 182 4.22 -3.35 -28.21
N PHE A 183 3.27 -2.54 -27.72
CA PHE A 183 3.08 -1.18 -28.17
C PHE A 183 4.31 -0.29 -27.89
N THR A 184 4.89 -0.40 -26.71
CA THR A 184 6.00 0.47 -26.27
C THR A 184 7.33 0.07 -26.90
N LYS A 185 7.51 -1.20 -27.25
CA LYS A 185 8.78 -1.78 -27.70
C LYS A 185 9.47 -1.02 -28.84
N PRO A 186 8.81 -0.61 -29.95
CA PRO A 186 9.50 0.11 -31.02
C PRO A 186 10.05 1.47 -30.59
N PHE A 187 9.40 2.14 -29.64
CA PHE A 187 9.86 3.43 -29.12
C PHE A 187 11.08 3.27 -28.20
N VAL A 188 11.17 2.15 -27.48
CA VAL A 188 12.35 1.80 -26.66
C VAL A 188 13.53 1.43 -27.57
N GLU A 189 13.29 0.65 -28.61
CA GLU A 189 14.31 0.29 -29.61
C GLU A 189 14.87 1.52 -30.33
N GLU A 190 14.04 2.52 -30.61
CA GLU A 190 14.45 3.81 -31.17
C GLU A 190 15.41 4.56 -30.24
N VAL A 191 15.15 4.57 -28.93
CA VAL A 191 16.05 5.16 -27.92
C VAL A 191 17.38 4.42 -27.84
N ILE A 192 17.36 3.08 -27.90
CA ILE A 192 18.58 2.25 -27.85
C ILE A 192 19.43 2.46 -29.12
N GLY A 193 18.80 2.54 -30.29
CA GLY A 193 19.46 2.65 -31.59
C GLY A 193 20.07 4.04 -31.85
N ASN A 194 19.52 5.09 -31.25
CA ASN A 194 19.97 6.47 -31.46
C ASN A 194 21.24 6.79 -30.66
N LYS A 195 22.38 6.83 -31.36
CA LYS A 195 23.69 7.22 -30.79
C LYS A 195 23.86 8.73 -30.61
N GLU A 196 23.04 9.55 -31.28
CA GLU A 196 23.05 11.00 -31.11
C GLU A 196 22.07 11.43 -30.02
N ASN A 197 22.56 12.22 -29.05
CA ASN A 197 21.75 12.86 -28.02
C ASN A 197 20.95 14.03 -28.61
N SER A 198 19.94 13.72 -29.44
CA SER A 198 18.99 14.73 -29.90
C SER A 198 18.03 15.11 -28.76
N LEU A 199 17.57 16.36 -28.76
CA LEU A 199 16.59 16.84 -27.77
C LEU A 199 15.29 16.00 -27.79
N GLU A 200 14.90 15.50 -28.96
CA GLU A 200 13.71 14.66 -29.12
C GLU A 200 13.91 13.28 -28.48
N ASN A 201 15.12 12.71 -28.58
CA ASN A 201 15.45 11.42 -27.95
C ASN A 201 15.44 11.52 -26.42
N GLU A 202 15.94 12.63 -25.86
CA GLU A 202 15.88 12.87 -24.41
C GLU A 202 14.44 13.05 -23.91
N LYS A 203 13.60 13.78 -24.64
CA LYS A 203 12.16 13.85 -24.32
C LYS A 203 11.49 12.48 -24.38
N LEU A 204 11.84 11.65 -25.35
CA LEU A 204 11.28 10.30 -25.47
C LEU A 204 11.69 9.41 -24.29
N LYS A 205 12.96 9.49 -23.87
CA LYS A 205 13.44 8.81 -22.64
C LYS A 205 12.65 9.24 -21.41
N ASP A 206 12.38 10.54 -21.28
CA ASP A 206 11.62 11.09 -20.16
C ASP A 206 10.18 10.56 -20.12
N GLU A 207 9.50 10.57 -21.27
CA GLU A 207 8.13 10.02 -21.37
C GLU A 207 8.07 8.50 -21.11
N LEU A 208 9.08 7.74 -21.57
CA LEU A 208 9.20 6.31 -21.28
C LEU A 208 9.51 6.06 -19.79
N LEU A 209 10.30 6.92 -19.15
CA LEU A 209 10.59 6.84 -17.72
C LEU A 209 9.33 7.10 -16.89
N LYS A 210 8.56 8.16 -17.22
CA LYS A 210 7.25 8.44 -16.61
C LYS A 210 6.30 7.26 -16.76
N PHE A 211 6.25 6.66 -17.95
CA PHE A 211 5.48 5.45 -18.20
C PHE A 211 5.90 4.28 -17.29
N CYS A 212 7.20 4.04 -17.11
CA CYS A 212 7.70 2.98 -16.22
C CYS A 212 7.27 3.23 -14.77
N PHE A 213 7.41 4.46 -14.26
CA PHE A 213 6.97 4.79 -12.90
C PHE A 213 5.46 4.64 -12.72
N LYS A 214 4.67 5.14 -13.66
CA LYS A 214 3.21 4.96 -13.68
C LYS A 214 2.83 3.48 -13.55
N ASN A 215 3.49 2.59 -14.31
CA ASN A 215 3.22 1.15 -14.27
C ASN A 215 3.74 0.44 -13.00
N LEU A 216 4.87 0.89 -12.46
CA LEU A 216 5.36 0.43 -11.15
C LEU A 216 4.36 0.79 -10.04
N LYS A 217 3.77 1.97 -10.08
CA LYS A 217 2.72 2.40 -9.14
C LYS A 217 1.40 1.67 -9.37
N CYS A 218 0.92 1.57 -10.60
CA CYS A 218 -0.31 0.84 -10.93
C CYS A 218 -0.15 0.20 -12.31
N PRO A 219 -0.33 -1.13 -12.47
CA PRO A 219 -0.97 -2.05 -11.52
C PRO A 219 -0.01 -2.73 -10.52
N LEU A 220 1.31 -2.55 -10.67
CA LEU A 220 2.28 -3.42 -10.01
C LEU A 220 2.36 -3.27 -8.48
N LEU A 221 1.97 -2.12 -7.91
CA LEU A 221 1.96 -1.94 -6.45
C LEU A 221 0.94 -2.84 -5.76
N THR A 222 -0.24 -3.05 -6.36
CA THR A 222 -1.34 -3.84 -5.78
C THR A 222 -1.39 -5.29 -6.29
N ALA A 223 -0.69 -5.60 -7.38
CA ALA A 223 -0.62 -6.94 -7.98
C ALA A 223 -0.09 -7.99 -7.00
N GLN A 224 -0.75 -9.14 -6.90
CA GLN A 224 -0.20 -10.30 -6.18
C GLN A 224 0.54 -11.22 -7.16
N PHE A 225 1.64 -11.81 -6.70
CA PHE A 225 2.48 -12.69 -7.51
C PHE A 225 2.39 -14.11 -6.99
N LEU A 226 2.39 -15.08 -7.91
CA LEU A 226 2.36 -16.48 -7.51
C LEU A 226 3.67 -16.88 -6.83
N GLU A 227 3.57 -17.66 -5.74
CA GLU A 227 4.73 -18.25 -5.07
C GLU A 227 5.64 -18.96 -6.09
N GLN A 228 6.96 -18.84 -5.87
CA GLN A 228 8.02 -19.36 -6.73
C GLN A 228 7.95 -20.90 -6.84
N SER A 229 7.03 -21.38 -7.67
CA SER A 229 6.94 -22.76 -8.17
C SER A 229 7.43 -22.80 -9.61
N GLU A 230 7.67 -23.99 -10.16
CA GLU A 230 8.08 -24.17 -11.57
C GLU A 230 7.09 -23.52 -12.58
N GLN A 231 5.86 -23.20 -12.16
CA GLN A 231 4.85 -22.49 -12.96
C GLN A 231 4.89 -20.96 -12.83
N ALA A 232 5.77 -20.39 -11.99
CA ALA A 232 5.89 -18.95 -11.77
C ALA A 232 6.31 -18.16 -13.02
N GLY A 233 6.88 -18.83 -14.03
CA GLY A 233 7.20 -18.22 -15.33
C GLY A 233 5.97 -17.84 -16.18
N ASN A 234 4.76 -18.28 -15.81
CA ASN A 234 3.53 -17.99 -16.54
C ASN A 234 2.70 -16.85 -15.93
N ASP A 235 3.18 -16.18 -14.88
CA ASP A 235 2.47 -15.05 -14.26
C ASP A 235 2.56 -13.79 -15.17
N PRO A 236 1.43 -13.32 -15.75
CA PRO A 236 1.44 -12.19 -16.68
C PRO A 236 1.94 -10.90 -16.05
N LEU A 237 1.64 -10.65 -14.77
CA LEU A 237 2.04 -9.43 -14.07
C LEU A 237 3.52 -9.48 -13.69
N ARG A 238 4.06 -10.68 -13.42
CA ARG A 238 5.51 -10.87 -13.24
C ARG A 238 6.28 -10.60 -14.54
N CYS A 239 5.79 -11.12 -15.67
CA CYS A 239 6.36 -10.83 -16.98
C CYS A 239 6.29 -9.33 -17.28
N PHE A 240 5.15 -8.69 -17.02
CA PHE A 240 4.99 -7.25 -17.17
C PHE A 240 6.00 -6.45 -16.33
N ALA A 241 6.17 -6.81 -15.05
CA ALA A 241 7.18 -6.20 -14.18
C ALA A 241 8.61 -6.37 -14.72
N SER A 242 8.96 -7.55 -15.22
CA SER A 242 10.26 -7.83 -15.82
C SER A 242 10.53 -6.95 -17.04
N GLU A 243 9.54 -6.79 -17.92
CA GLU A 243 9.65 -5.93 -19.11
C GLU A 243 9.78 -4.45 -18.72
N ILE A 244 9.00 -3.96 -17.74
CA ILE A 244 9.12 -2.57 -17.24
C ILE A 244 10.53 -2.31 -16.66
N ILE A 245 11.07 -3.22 -15.86
CA ILE A 245 12.43 -3.11 -15.32
C ILE A 245 13.49 -3.20 -16.43
N GLY A 246 13.23 -4.01 -17.46
CA GLY A 246 14.03 -4.08 -18.68
C GLY A 246 14.07 -2.74 -19.43
N ILE A 247 12.91 -2.10 -19.61
CA ILE A 247 12.78 -0.78 -20.25
C ILE A 247 13.58 0.26 -19.47
N LEU A 248 13.45 0.31 -18.13
CA LEU A 248 14.24 1.22 -17.29
C LEU A 248 15.75 1.09 -17.54
N SER A 249 16.23 -0.15 -17.64
CA SER A 249 17.63 -0.43 -17.92
C SER A 249 18.03 -0.01 -19.33
N ALA A 250 17.17 -0.26 -20.32
CA ALA A 250 17.38 0.09 -21.72
C ALA A 250 17.46 1.60 -21.96
N ILE A 251 16.64 2.41 -21.27
CA ILE A 251 16.64 3.87 -21.41
C ILE A 251 17.78 4.56 -20.64
N GLY A 252 18.66 3.81 -19.98
CA GLY A 252 19.84 4.32 -19.27
C GLY A 252 19.63 4.61 -17.78
N HIS A 253 18.51 4.16 -17.22
CA HIS A 253 18.13 4.37 -15.82
C HIS A 253 18.01 3.02 -15.08
N PRO A 254 19.13 2.28 -14.93
CA PRO A 254 19.08 0.95 -14.35
C PRO A 254 18.63 1.02 -12.88
N PHE A 255 17.76 0.09 -12.50
CA PHE A 255 17.11 0.09 -11.19
C PHE A 255 18.07 0.13 -9.98
N PRO A 256 19.31 -0.44 -10.00
CA PRO A 256 20.21 -0.34 -8.85
C PRO A 256 20.56 1.12 -8.55
N LYS A 257 20.81 1.93 -9.59
CA LYS A 257 21.08 3.37 -9.41
C LYS A 257 19.86 4.09 -8.83
N MET A 258 18.66 3.71 -9.26
CA MET A 258 17.41 4.33 -8.79
C MET A 258 17.17 4.02 -7.31
N ILE A 259 17.22 2.74 -6.93
CA ILE A 259 16.96 2.30 -5.55
C ILE A 259 17.99 2.91 -4.59
N PHE A 260 19.29 2.90 -4.91
CA PHE A 260 20.32 3.39 -3.98
C PHE A 260 20.46 4.92 -3.91
N ASN A 261 19.93 5.66 -4.88
CA ASN A 261 19.96 7.12 -4.89
C ASN A 261 18.65 7.76 -4.41
N HIS A 262 17.55 7.00 -4.34
CA HIS A 262 16.28 7.51 -3.83
C HIS A 262 16.42 7.98 -2.38
N GLY A 263 15.95 9.20 -2.08
CA GLY A 263 16.04 9.80 -0.74
C GLY A 263 17.38 10.46 -0.38
N ARG A 264 18.39 10.46 -1.27
CA ARG A 264 19.64 11.23 -1.05
C ARG A 264 19.43 12.71 -1.39
N LYS A 265 19.99 13.62 -0.57
CA LYS A 265 19.91 15.09 -0.74
C LYS A 265 20.43 15.62 -2.09
N LYS A 266 21.25 14.84 -2.80
CA LYS A 266 21.75 15.16 -4.14
C LYS A 266 21.12 14.16 -5.12
N ARG A 267 19.95 14.50 -5.67
CA ARG A 267 19.34 13.73 -6.76
C ARG A 267 20.32 13.84 -7.94
N THR A 268 20.89 12.72 -8.41
CA THR A 268 21.63 12.68 -9.69
C THR A 268 20.67 12.59 -10.90
N TRP A 269 19.39 12.84 -10.67
CA TRP A 269 18.32 12.85 -11.66
C TRP A 269 18.02 14.32 -11.95
N ASP A 270 18.86 14.97 -12.75
CA ASP A 270 18.74 16.41 -13.06
C ASP A 270 17.51 16.76 -13.93
N TYR A 271 16.57 15.84 -14.15
CA TYR A 271 15.57 15.94 -15.22
C TYR A 271 14.10 15.95 -14.80
N LEU A 272 13.80 15.80 -13.51
CA LEU A 272 12.42 15.79 -13.03
C LEU A 272 12.28 16.74 -11.84
N GLU A 273 12.06 18.03 -12.14
CA GLU A 273 11.44 18.96 -11.21
C GLU A 273 9.99 18.50 -11.03
N PHE A 274 9.81 17.54 -10.14
CA PHE A 274 8.50 17.06 -9.74
C PHE A 274 7.93 17.99 -8.67
N GLU A 275 6.65 18.36 -8.80
CA GLU A 275 5.91 19.03 -7.73
C GLU A 275 5.78 18.09 -6.50
N GLU A 276 5.53 18.61 -5.29
CA GLU A 276 5.48 17.81 -4.05
C GLU A 276 4.52 16.59 -4.11
N GLU A 277 3.48 16.70 -4.93
CA GLU A 277 2.49 15.63 -5.14
C GLU A 277 3.04 14.47 -5.98
N GLU A 278 3.99 14.75 -6.89
CA GLU A 278 4.69 13.77 -7.74
C GLU A 278 5.80 13.02 -6.98
N ASP A 279 6.43 13.65 -5.96
CA ASP A 279 7.38 12.98 -5.07
C ASP A 279 6.74 11.80 -4.30
N LYS A 280 5.46 11.92 -3.92
CA LYS A 280 4.69 10.82 -3.31
C LYS A 280 4.39 9.71 -4.32
N GLN A 281 4.14 10.05 -5.58
CA GLN A 281 3.92 9.06 -6.64
C GLN A 281 5.21 8.31 -6.98
N LEU A 282 6.35 8.99 -6.93
CA LEU A 282 7.66 8.37 -7.09
C LEU A 282 7.94 7.39 -5.94
N ALA A 283 7.62 7.76 -4.69
CA ALA A 283 7.81 6.90 -3.53
C ALA A 283 7.07 5.55 -3.66
N ASP A 284 5.82 5.56 -4.14
CA ASP A 284 5.04 4.34 -4.43
C ASP A 284 5.70 3.48 -5.50
N SER A 285 6.11 4.10 -6.60
CA SER A 285 6.75 3.44 -7.73
C SER A 285 8.07 2.77 -7.29
N MET A 286 8.85 3.47 -6.47
CA MET A 286 10.11 2.99 -5.94
C MET A 286 9.92 1.89 -4.90
N ALA A 287 8.88 1.97 -4.06
CA ALA A 287 8.53 0.90 -3.13
C ALA A 287 8.11 -0.38 -3.87
N SER A 288 7.28 -0.24 -4.91
CA SER A 288 6.91 -1.33 -5.82
C SER A 288 8.14 -1.95 -6.48
N LEU A 289 9.05 -1.13 -7.03
CA LEU A 289 10.30 -1.58 -7.62
C LEU A 289 11.19 -2.34 -6.61
N ALA A 290 11.33 -1.84 -5.38
CA ALA A 290 12.09 -2.50 -4.34
C ALA A 290 11.49 -3.89 -4.00
N TYR A 291 10.17 -4.00 -3.89
CA TYR A 291 9.51 -5.28 -3.67
C TYR A 291 9.75 -6.27 -4.84
N LEU A 292 9.56 -5.84 -6.08
CA LEU A 292 9.77 -6.67 -7.28
C LEU A 292 11.19 -7.20 -7.39
N VAL A 293 12.18 -6.38 -7.01
CA VAL A 293 13.59 -6.76 -7.07
C VAL A 293 13.97 -7.66 -5.88
N PHE A 294 13.71 -7.22 -4.65
CA PHE A 294 14.25 -7.90 -3.46
C PHE A 294 13.42 -9.10 -3.01
N VAL A 295 12.10 -9.10 -3.23
CA VAL A 295 11.20 -10.19 -2.83
C VAL A 295 10.91 -11.11 -4.01
N GLN A 296 10.51 -10.55 -5.15
CA GLN A 296 10.20 -11.36 -6.34
C GLN A 296 11.44 -11.84 -7.10
N GLY A 297 12.61 -11.23 -6.84
CA GLY A 297 13.89 -11.63 -7.45
C GLY A 297 14.01 -11.26 -8.93
N ILE A 298 13.21 -10.31 -9.41
CA ILE A 298 13.24 -9.89 -10.82
C ILE A 298 14.52 -9.09 -11.07
N SER A 299 15.31 -9.53 -12.06
CA SER A 299 16.59 -8.92 -12.46
C SER A 299 17.59 -8.74 -11.31
N ILE A 300 17.49 -9.56 -10.26
CA ILE A 300 18.30 -9.44 -9.05
C ILE A 300 19.80 -9.67 -9.32
N ASP A 301 20.12 -10.36 -10.41
CA ASP A 301 21.47 -10.59 -10.93
C ASP A 301 22.23 -9.30 -11.29
N GLN A 302 21.51 -8.19 -11.52
CA GLN A 302 22.12 -6.89 -11.82
C GLN A 302 22.58 -6.13 -10.57
N LEU A 303 22.23 -6.59 -9.35
CA LEU A 303 22.73 -5.95 -8.12
C LEU A 303 24.18 -6.36 -7.81
N PRO A 304 24.97 -5.45 -7.23
CA PRO A 304 26.28 -5.82 -6.67
C PRO A 304 26.16 -6.87 -5.57
N MET A 305 26.91 -7.97 -5.68
CA MET A 305 26.91 -9.08 -4.71
C MET A 305 27.59 -8.76 -3.36
N VAL A 306 28.16 -7.57 -3.18
CA VAL A 306 28.99 -7.19 -2.02
C VAL A 306 28.19 -6.46 -0.93
N LEU A 307 26.85 -6.42 -1.03
CA LEU A 307 26.01 -5.63 -0.14
C LEU A 307 25.71 -6.37 1.16
N SER A 308 26.00 -5.73 2.31
CA SER A 308 25.65 -6.25 3.63
C SER A 308 24.12 -6.26 3.85
N PRO A 309 23.55 -7.28 4.53
CA PRO A 309 22.13 -7.31 4.88
C PRO A 309 21.64 -6.05 5.61
N SER A 310 22.43 -5.51 6.54
CA SER A 310 22.09 -4.29 7.28
C SER A 310 22.03 -3.06 6.38
N TYR A 311 22.91 -2.99 5.37
CA TYR A 311 22.88 -1.93 4.37
C TYR A 311 21.60 -2.04 3.53
N LEU A 312 21.27 -3.23 3.02
CA LEU A 312 20.04 -3.45 2.25
C LEU A 312 18.78 -3.13 3.06
N LEU A 313 18.72 -3.53 4.34
CA LEU A 313 17.62 -3.18 5.22
C LEU A 313 17.49 -1.66 5.34
N GLN A 314 18.59 -0.94 5.58
CA GLN A 314 18.58 0.51 5.70
C GLN A 314 17.92 1.22 4.51
N PHE A 315 18.23 0.80 3.28
CA PHE A 315 17.58 1.36 2.09
C PHE A 315 16.11 0.98 2.02
N ASN A 316 15.79 -0.29 2.27
CA ASN A 316 14.42 -0.78 2.14
C ASN A 316 13.47 -0.27 3.23
N MET A 317 13.97 0.18 4.39
CA MET A 317 13.10 0.69 5.47
C MET A 317 12.24 1.87 5.04
N GLY A 318 12.74 2.76 4.17
CA GLY A 318 11.92 3.85 3.61
C GLY A 318 10.80 3.35 2.69
N HIS A 319 11.07 2.31 1.90
CA HIS A 319 10.07 1.68 1.03
C HIS A 319 9.03 0.88 1.83
N ILE A 320 9.48 0.18 2.88
CA ILE A 320 8.59 -0.51 3.83
C ILE A 320 7.66 0.49 4.49
N GLU A 321 8.15 1.65 4.95
CA GLU A 321 7.30 2.71 5.50
C GLU A 321 6.20 3.13 4.53
N VAL A 322 6.51 3.32 3.24
CA VAL A 322 5.51 3.65 2.21
C VAL A 322 4.42 2.58 2.11
N PHE A 323 4.79 1.29 2.13
CA PHE A 323 3.82 0.19 2.13
C PHE A 323 2.93 0.19 3.39
N LEU A 324 3.49 0.44 4.58
CA LEU A 324 2.74 0.37 5.83
C LEU A 324 1.87 1.62 6.10
N GLN A 325 2.02 2.69 5.30
CA GLN A 325 1.16 3.88 5.34
C GLN A 325 -0.11 3.75 4.48
N ARG A 326 -0.21 2.68 3.69
CA ARG A 326 -1.32 2.38 2.80
C ARG A 326 -2.49 1.74 3.56
N THR A 327 -3.56 1.38 2.87
CA THR A 327 -4.73 0.73 3.51
C THR A 327 -5.17 -0.54 2.79
N GLU A 328 -4.69 -0.74 1.57
CA GLU A 328 -4.98 -1.90 0.73
C GLU A 328 -4.30 -3.15 1.29
N GLU A 329 -5.06 -4.23 1.43
CA GLU A 329 -4.57 -5.53 1.96
C GLU A 329 -3.35 -6.05 1.19
N SER A 330 -3.41 -5.99 -0.14
CA SER A 330 -2.34 -6.45 -1.01
C SER A 330 -1.04 -5.68 -0.79
N VAL A 331 -1.15 -4.39 -0.51
CA VAL A 331 -0.01 -3.48 -0.32
C VAL A 331 0.60 -3.68 1.07
N PHE A 332 -0.21 -3.89 2.11
CA PHE A 332 0.28 -4.31 3.42
C PHE A 332 1.05 -5.63 3.37
N SER A 333 0.51 -6.64 2.69
CA SER A 333 1.20 -7.94 2.55
C SER A 333 2.61 -7.75 1.98
N LYS A 334 2.75 -6.96 0.91
CA LYS A 334 4.05 -6.68 0.29
C LYS A 334 5.02 -5.97 1.22
N GLY A 335 4.54 -4.98 1.98
CA GLY A 335 5.36 -4.29 2.98
C GLY A 335 5.89 -5.23 4.06
N LEU A 336 5.02 -6.12 4.56
CA LEU A 336 5.39 -7.13 5.54
C LEU A 336 6.38 -8.15 4.96
N ASP A 337 6.17 -8.62 3.73
CA ASP A 337 7.08 -9.55 3.04
C ASP A 337 8.47 -8.93 2.81
N LEU A 338 8.52 -7.65 2.41
CA LEU A 338 9.77 -6.94 2.18
C LEU A 338 10.54 -6.74 3.50
N LEU A 339 9.84 -6.42 4.58
CA LEU A 339 10.42 -6.33 5.92
C LEU A 339 10.93 -7.70 6.39
N GLU A 340 10.14 -8.75 6.22
CA GLU A 340 10.48 -10.13 6.58
C GLU A 340 11.76 -10.58 5.87
N ASN A 341 11.81 -10.45 4.53
CA ASN A 341 12.97 -10.80 3.72
C ASN A 341 14.23 -10.01 4.12
N GLY A 342 14.09 -8.74 4.52
CA GLY A 342 15.20 -7.94 5.03
C GLY A 342 15.70 -8.41 6.40
N LEU A 343 14.79 -8.67 7.34
CA LEU A 343 15.13 -9.05 8.71
C LEU A 343 15.65 -10.47 8.84
N LEU A 344 15.15 -11.43 8.05
CA LEU A 344 15.59 -12.84 8.11
C LEU A 344 17.09 -13.01 7.81
N ARG A 345 17.71 -12.07 7.09
CA ARG A 345 19.14 -12.08 6.75
C ARG A 345 20.04 -11.45 7.82
N ILE A 346 19.44 -10.88 8.87
CA ILE A 346 20.16 -10.20 9.95
C ILE A 346 20.23 -11.14 11.15
N GLU A 347 21.40 -11.21 11.79
CA GLU A 347 21.59 -11.98 13.02
C GLU A 347 20.89 -11.31 14.21
N ASP A 348 20.41 -12.09 15.16
CA ASP A 348 19.78 -11.55 16.37
C ASP A 348 20.76 -10.67 17.15
N ASN A 349 20.27 -9.54 17.67
CA ASN A 349 21.05 -8.53 18.38
C ASN A 349 22.16 -7.82 17.58
N SER A 350 22.20 -7.97 16.26
CA SER A 350 23.23 -7.37 15.40
C SER A 350 22.84 -6.02 14.78
N LEU A 351 21.55 -5.67 14.78
CA LEU A 351 21.08 -4.38 14.27
C LEU A 351 21.34 -3.28 15.32
N LEU A 352 22.32 -2.44 15.02
CA LEU A 352 22.84 -1.45 15.96
C LEU A 352 21.86 -0.29 16.21
N HIS A 353 21.84 0.23 17.44
CA HIS A 353 20.92 1.31 17.85
C HIS A 353 21.00 2.59 17.01
N HIS A 354 22.15 2.92 16.42
CA HIS A 354 22.29 4.14 15.59
C HIS A 354 21.38 4.12 14.35
N TYR A 355 20.93 2.95 13.90
CA TYR A 355 19.94 2.86 12.82
C TYR A 355 18.60 3.51 13.21
N LEU A 356 18.26 3.55 14.52
CA LEU A 356 17.04 4.20 15.01
C LEU A 356 17.06 5.73 14.86
N GLU A 357 18.22 6.33 14.57
CA GLU A 357 18.30 7.77 14.22
C GLU A 357 17.68 8.06 12.84
N ILE A 358 17.53 7.03 12.01
CA ILE A 358 16.82 7.10 10.73
C ILE A 358 15.33 6.94 11.00
N LYS A 359 14.53 7.95 10.61
CA LYS A 359 13.09 8.03 10.88
C LYS A 359 12.33 6.72 10.62
N SER A 360 12.58 6.08 9.48
CA SER A 360 11.90 4.84 9.07
C SER A 360 12.08 3.69 10.05
N PHE A 361 13.21 3.63 10.78
CA PHE A 361 13.47 2.60 11.78
C PHE A 361 12.64 2.76 13.06
N LEU A 362 11.99 3.90 13.27
CA LEU A 362 11.00 4.10 14.33
C LEU A 362 9.56 4.10 13.79
N THR A 363 9.33 4.67 12.61
CA THR A 363 7.98 4.75 12.03
C THR A 363 7.49 3.41 11.45
N VAL A 364 8.38 2.54 10.98
CA VAL A 364 8.00 1.18 10.53
C VAL A 364 7.42 0.36 11.68
N PRO A 365 8.07 0.21 12.86
CA PRO A 365 7.45 -0.43 14.02
C PRO A 365 6.12 0.19 14.44
N GLN A 366 5.98 1.52 14.37
CA GLN A 366 4.69 2.19 14.63
C GLN A 366 3.63 1.82 13.57
N GLY A 367 4.02 1.71 12.30
CA GLY A 367 3.17 1.21 11.22
C GLY A 367 2.73 -0.23 11.46
N LEU A 368 3.62 -1.09 11.96
CA LEU A 368 3.26 -2.46 12.35
C LEU A 368 2.22 -2.45 13.46
N VAL A 369 2.38 -1.61 14.49
CA VAL A 369 1.39 -1.44 15.56
C VAL A 369 0.03 -1.02 14.99
N LYS A 370 -0.02 -0.06 14.05
CA LYS A 370 -1.26 0.34 13.39
C LYS A 370 -1.92 -0.82 12.64
N ILE A 371 -1.15 -1.63 11.92
CA ILE A 371 -1.70 -2.81 11.22
C ILE A 371 -2.23 -3.82 12.24
N MET A 372 -1.49 -4.09 13.32
CA MET A 372 -1.89 -5.03 14.37
C MET A 372 -3.20 -4.66 15.06
N THR A 373 -3.55 -3.38 15.12
CA THR A 373 -4.73 -2.91 15.85
C THR A 373 -5.89 -2.49 14.94
N LEU A 374 -5.60 -1.94 13.76
CA LEU A 374 -6.61 -1.32 12.88
C LEU A 374 -6.91 -2.10 11.60
N CYS A 375 -6.04 -3.03 11.17
CA CYS A 375 -6.27 -3.77 9.92
C CYS A 375 -7.46 -4.74 10.09
N PRO A 376 -8.43 -4.77 9.16
CA PRO A 376 -9.59 -5.68 9.27
C PRO A 376 -9.20 -7.16 9.12
N VAL A 377 -8.09 -7.45 8.44
CA VAL A 377 -7.66 -8.81 8.11
C VAL A 377 -6.81 -9.41 9.24
N GLU A 378 -7.32 -10.45 9.91
CA GLU A 378 -6.68 -11.05 11.08
C GLU A 378 -5.31 -11.67 10.77
N THR A 379 -5.15 -12.29 9.60
CA THR A 379 -3.87 -12.89 9.18
C THR A 379 -2.77 -11.83 9.06
N LEU A 380 -3.10 -10.64 8.53
CA LEU A 380 -2.18 -9.50 8.48
C LEU A 380 -1.90 -8.93 9.87
N ARG A 381 -2.90 -8.84 10.76
CA ARG A 381 -2.67 -8.44 12.17
C ARG A 381 -1.67 -9.36 12.86
N LYS A 382 -1.86 -10.68 12.72
CA LYS A 382 -0.96 -11.71 13.27
C LYS A 382 0.44 -11.65 12.64
N LYS A 383 0.54 -11.49 11.32
CA LYS A 383 1.82 -11.34 10.62
C LYS A 383 2.56 -10.09 11.08
N SER A 384 1.87 -8.96 11.25
CA SER A 384 2.45 -7.71 11.73
C SER A 384 3.02 -7.84 13.16
N LEU A 385 2.30 -8.52 14.06
CA LEU A 385 2.81 -8.85 15.40
C LEU A 385 4.09 -9.70 15.34
N ALA A 386 4.11 -10.73 14.50
CA ALA A 386 5.28 -11.57 14.30
C ALA A 386 6.47 -10.76 13.75
N MET A 387 6.23 -9.84 12.82
CA MET A 387 7.26 -8.95 12.27
C MET A 387 7.80 -7.96 13.31
N LEU A 388 6.95 -7.43 14.19
CA LEU A 388 7.39 -6.57 15.28
C LEU A 388 8.30 -7.35 16.25
N GLN A 389 7.92 -8.58 16.61
CA GLN A 389 8.77 -9.45 17.43
C GLN A 389 10.10 -9.77 16.75
N LEU A 390 10.09 -10.07 15.45
CA LEU A 390 11.30 -10.33 14.67
C LEU A 390 12.21 -9.10 14.67
N TYR A 391 11.66 -7.91 14.45
CA TYR A 391 12.39 -6.64 14.47
C TYR A 391 13.04 -6.38 15.84
N ILE A 392 12.29 -6.59 16.93
CA ILE A 392 12.79 -6.50 18.30
C ILE A 392 13.99 -7.44 18.48
N ASN A 393 13.89 -8.70 18.02
CA ASN A 393 14.96 -9.69 18.16
C ASN A 393 16.25 -9.27 17.44
N LYS A 394 16.15 -8.55 16.30
CA LYS A 394 17.32 -8.11 15.54
C LYS A 394 18.07 -6.95 16.19
N LEU A 395 17.39 -6.06 16.92
CA LEU A 395 18.02 -4.89 17.56
C LEU A 395 19.00 -5.28 18.66
N ASP A 396 20.10 -4.53 18.79
CA ASP A 396 20.99 -4.58 19.94
C ASP A 396 20.27 -4.16 21.24
N CYS A 397 20.92 -4.31 22.40
CA CYS A 397 20.27 -4.07 23.69
C CYS A 397 19.82 -2.62 23.87
N GLN A 398 20.63 -1.66 23.43
CA GLN A 398 20.30 -0.24 23.47
C GLN A 398 19.14 0.09 22.52
N GLY A 399 19.14 -0.50 21.32
CA GLY A 399 18.12 -0.31 20.32
C GLY A 399 16.77 -0.83 20.79
N LYS A 400 16.73 -2.01 21.42
CA LYS A 400 15.51 -2.52 22.07
C LYS A 400 14.99 -1.56 23.13
N TYR A 401 15.86 -1.07 24.02
CA TYR A 401 15.48 -0.12 25.07
C TYR A 401 14.85 1.15 24.48
N THR A 402 15.50 1.75 23.49
CA THR A 402 15.01 2.94 22.79
C THR A 402 13.68 2.69 22.10
N LEU A 403 13.54 1.55 21.41
CA LEU A 403 12.31 1.18 20.73
C LEU A 403 11.16 0.96 21.72
N PHE A 404 11.37 0.26 22.83
CA PHE A 404 10.34 0.04 23.84
C PHE A 404 9.88 1.36 24.45
N ARG A 405 10.81 2.25 24.80
CA ARG A 405 10.49 3.58 25.29
C ARG A 405 9.68 4.40 24.29
N CYS A 406 10.03 4.32 22.99
CA CYS A 406 9.26 4.98 21.94
C CYS A 406 7.84 4.40 21.85
N LEU A 407 7.71 3.08 21.70
CA LEU A 407 6.42 2.45 21.45
C LEU A 407 5.47 2.56 22.65
N LEU A 408 5.95 2.40 23.89
CA LEU A 408 5.15 2.60 25.11
C LEU A 408 4.53 4.01 25.20
N ASN A 409 5.19 5.03 24.61
CA ASN A 409 4.69 6.40 24.60
C ASN A 409 3.80 6.71 23.37
N THR A 410 3.76 5.85 22.36
CA THR A 410 3.08 6.13 21.08
C THR A 410 1.98 5.16 20.70
N SER A 411 1.95 3.94 21.25
CA SER A 411 1.00 2.89 20.83
C SER A 411 -0.43 3.17 21.26
N ASN A 412 -0.63 3.72 22.46
CA ASN A 412 -1.94 3.99 23.06
C ASN A 412 -2.91 2.79 22.97
N HIS A 413 -2.39 1.58 23.21
CA HIS A 413 -3.16 0.34 23.11
C HIS A 413 -2.65 -0.65 24.15
N SER A 414 -3.48 -0.96 25.14
CA SER A 414 -3.12 -1.74 26.34
C SER A 414 -2.55 -3.12 25.99
N GLY A 415 -3.14 -3.85 25.04
CA GLY A 415 -2.61 -5.14 24.59
C GLY A 415 -1.23 -5.08 23.92
N VAL A 416 -0.91 -4.01 23.19
CA VAL A 416 0.42 -3.82 22.58
C VAL A 416 1.43 -3.45 23.65
N GLU A 417 1.05 -2.58 24.59
CA GLU A 417 1.88 -2.21 25.73
C GLU A 417 2.20 -3.42 26.62
N ALA A 418 1.20 -4.29 26.86
CA ALA A 418 1.40 -5.57 27.54
C ALA A 418 2.42 -6.47 26.83
N PHE A 419 2.35 -6.55 25.50
CA PHE A 419 3.33 -7.27 24.67
C PHE A 419 4.75 -6.68 24.79
N LEU A 420 4.88 -5.35 24.83
CA LEU A 420 6.17 -4.69 25.04
C LEU A 420 6.72 -4.95 26.45
N ILE A 421 5.88 -4.89 27.48
CA ILE A 421 6.24 -5.19 28.87
C ILE A 421 6.74 -6.64 28.99
N GLN A 422 6.10 -7.58 28.30
CA GLN A 422 6.57 -8.96 28.24
C GLN A 422 7.95 -9.08 27.58
N ASN A 423 8.23 -8.31 26.53
CA ASN A 423 9.57 -8.25 25.92
C ASN A 423 10.61 -7.60 26.84
N ILE A 424 10.24 -6.55 27.59
CA ILE A 424 11.08 -5.93 28.61
C ILE A 424 11.46 -6.96 29.68
N LYS A 425 10.49 -7.73 30.20
CA LYS A 425 10.73 -8.82 31.16
C LYS A 425 11.75 -9.82 30.62
N ASN A 426 11.63 -10.22 29.36
CA ASN A 426 12.56 -11.14 28.72
C ASN A 426 13.98 -10.55 28.63
N GLN A 427 14.12 -9.27 28.29
CA GLN A 427 15.43 -8.62 28.26
C GLN A 427 16.06 -8.49 29.65
N ILE A 428 15.26 -8.26 30.69
CA ILE A 428 15.75 -8.24 32.08
C ILE A 428 16.26 -9.63 32.47
N ASP A 429 15.51 -10.70 32.19
CA ASP A 429 15.97 -12.08 32.47
C ASP A 429 17.30 -12.41 31.78
N ILE A 430 17.44 -12.02 30.51
CA ILE A 430 18.70 -12.21 29.77
C ILE A 430 19.84 -11.39 30.39
N SER A 431 19.55 -10.16 30.82
CA SER A 431 20.56 -9.24 31.37
C SER A 431 21.04 -9.67 32.75
N LEU A 432 20.15 -10.20 33.60
CA LEU A 432 20.54 -10.75 34.91
C LEU A 432 21.41 -12.02 34.78
N LYS A 433 21.34 -12.72 33.65
CA LYS A 433 22.19 -13.89 33.35
C LYS A 433 23.54 -13.53 32.72
N ARG A 434 23.69 -12.32 32.17
CA ARG A 434 24.87 -11.91 31.38
C ARG A 434 25.46 -10.62 31.92
N THR A 435 26.76 -10.64 32.23
CA THR A 435 27.48 -9.58 32.96
C THR A 435 27.59 -8.21 32.26
N TYR A 436 27.15 -8.05 31.00
CA TYR A 436 27.49 -6.87 30.18
C TYR A 436 26.30 -6.02 29.69
N ASN A 437 25.05 -6.32 30.07
CA ASN A 437 23.90 -5.53 29.60
C ASN A 437 23.35 -4.57 30.65
N LYS A 438 23.82 -3.32 30.61
CA LYS A 438 23.40 -2.25 31.53
C LYS A 438 22.05 -1.60 31.22
N TRP A 439 21.44 -1.87 30.05
CA TRP A 439 20.25 -1.14 29.60
C TRP A 439 18.95 -1.64 30.25
N PHE A 440 18.95 -2.88 30.75
CA PHE A 440 17.80 -3.50 31.42
C PHE A 440 18.13 -3.87 32.88
N THR A 441 19.04 -3.10 33.49
CA THR A 441 19.41 -3.17 34.92
C THR A 441 19.66 -1.75 35.44
N GLY A 442 19.69 -1.57 36.77
CA GLY A 442 20.01 -0.30 37.39
C GLY A 442 19.17 0.90 36.91
N PRO A 443 19.74 2.13 36.87
CA PRO A 443 18.98 3.36 36.60
C PRO A 443 18.27 3.41 35.24
N GLN A 444 18.81 2.75 34.21
CA GLN A 444 18.16 2.70 32.89
C GLN A 444 16.87 1.87 32.97
N LEU A 445 16.90 0.72 33.66
CA LEU A 445 15.69 -0.06 33.89
C LEU A 445 14.66 0.75 34.69
N ILE A 446 15.07 1.46 35.74
CA ILE A 446 14.16 2.31 36.52
C ILE A 446 13.45 3.34 35.64
N SER A 447 14.18 4.03 34.75
CA SER A 447 13.56 4.98 33.82
C SER A 447 12.54 4.33 32.88
N LEU A 448 12.69 3.05 32.57
CA LEU A 448 11.73 2.30 31.76
C LEU A 448 10.55 1.81 32.61
N LEU A 449 10.78 1.40 33.86
CA LEU A 449 9.74 1.04 34.81
C LEU A 449 8.82 2.22 35.14
N ASP A 450 9.35 3.44 35.20
CA ASP A 450 8.54 4.65 35.38
C ASP A 450 7.47 4.82 34.27
N LEU A 451 7.70 4.27 33.07
CA LEU A 451 6.70 4.27 31.98
C LEU A 451 5.72 3.10 32.08
N VAL A 452 6.19 1.95 32.58
CA VAL A 452 5.41 0.71 32.66
C VAL A 452 4.48 0.71 33.88
N LEU A 453 4.99 1.16 35.02
CA LEU A 453 4.31 1.22 36.33
C LEU A 453 3.66 2.59 36.52
N PHE A 454 2.85 2.99 35.53
CA PHE A 454 2.19 4.28 35.49
C PHE A 454 0.69 4.09 35.26
N LEU A 455 -0.11 4.83 36.03
CA LEU A 455 -1.56 4.93 35.88
C LEU A 455 -1.89 6.36 35.39
N PRO A 456 -2.42 6.53 34.15
CA PRO A 456 -2.67 7.85 33.54
C PRO A 456 -3.44 8.83 34.42
N GLU A 457 -4.48 8.32 35.09
CA GLU A 457 -5.40 9.10 35.92
C GLU A 457 -5.32 8.66 37.39
N GLY A 458 -4.20 8.02 37.78
CA GLY A 458 -4.04 7.45 39.11
C GLY A 458 -5.17 6.46 39.43
N ALA A 459 -5.86 6.69 40.55
CA ALA A 459 -6.96 5.84 41.02
C ALA A 459 -8.21 5.88 40.13
N GLU A 460 -8.38 6.89 39.28
CA GLU A 460 -9.55 7.05 38.39
C GLU A 460 -9.36 6.37 37.03
N THR A 461 -8.19 5.80 36.77
CA THR A 461 -7.87 5.12 35.50
C THR A 461 -8.89 4.02 35.19
N ASP A 462 -9.39 3.97 33.94
CA ASP A 462 -10.22 2.85 33.48
C ASP A 462 -9.42 1.54 33.51
N LEU A 463 -9.68 0.72 34.53
CA LEU A 463 -9.00 -0.54 34.76
C LEU A 463 -9.40 -1.64 33.78
N LEU A 464 -10.57 -1.55 33.13
CA LEU A 464 -10.99 -2.54 32.14
C LEU A 464 -10.24 -2.34 30.83
N GLN A 465 -10.20 -1.10 30.34
CA GLN A 465 -9.47 -0.75 29.12
C GLN A 465 -7.96 -1.00 29.28
N ASN A 466 -7.42 -0.79 30.48
CA ASN A 466 -6.00 -0.97 30.79
C ASN A 466 -5.64 -2.33 31.40
N SER A 467 -6.60 -3.27 31.49
CA SER A 467 -6.43 -4.56 32.19
C SER A 467 -5.20 -5.34 31.71
N ASP A 468 -5.02 -5.51 30.40
CA ASP A 468 -3.88 -6.22 29.82
C ASP A 468 -2.53 -5.60 30.21
N ARG A 469 -2.43 -4.26 30.14
CA ARG A 469 -1.21 -3.52 30.50
C ARG A 469 -0.92 -3.67 31.99
N ILE A 470 -1.92 -3.44 32.84
CA ILE A 470 -1.80 -3.53 34.31
C ILE A 470 -1.36 -4.94 34.71
N MET A 471 -1.99 -5.97 34.12
CA MET A 471 -1.64 -7.36 34.38
C MET A 471 -0.20 -7.67 33.96
N ALA A 472 0.26 -7.18 32.81
CA ALA A 472 1.64 -7.35 32.38
C ALA A 472 2.62 -6.62 33.33
N SER A 473 2.29 -5.40 33.75
CA SER A 473 3.06 -4.60 34.71
C SER A 473 3.20 -5.29 36.08
N LEU A 474 2.10 -5.81 36.63
CA LEU A 474 2.11 -6.56 37.89
C LEU A 474 2.92 -7.85 37.78
N ASN A 475 2.79 -8.57 36.67
CA ASN A 475 3.58 -9.79 36.45
C ASN A 475 5.09 -9.49 36.26
N LEU A 476 5.44 -8.35 35.67
CA LEU A 476 6.82 -7.87 35.62
C LEU A 476 7.33 -7.56 37.03
N LEU A 477 6.57 -6.81 37.83
CA LEU A 477 6.97 -6.47 39.20
C LEU A 477 7.12 -7.71 40.07
N ARG A 478 6.17 -8.65 39.98
CA ARG A 478 6.25 -9.98 40.59
C ARG A 478 7.55 -10.70 40.23
N TYR A 479 7.91 -10.68 38.95
CA TYR A 479 9.15 -11.31 38.48
C TYR A 479 10.40 -10.66 39.09
N LEU A 480 10.45 -9.33 39.13
CA LEU A 480 11.59 -8.58 39.68
C LEU A 480 11.80 -8.87 41.17
N VAL A 481 10.72 -8.82 41.98
CA VAL A 481 10.77 -9.11 43.43
C VAL A 481 11.26 -10.53 43.71
N ILE A 482 10.90 -11.50 42.87
CA ILE A 482 11.34 -12.89 43.02
C ILE A 482 12.83 -13.03 42.70
N LYS A 483 13.29 -12.36 41.63
CA LYS A 483 14.61 -12.60 41.04
C LYS A 483 15.73 -11.74 41.60
N ASP A 484 15.45 -10.48 41.92
CA ASP A 484 16.45 -9.58 42.46
C ASP A 484 16.45 -9.65 43.98
N ASN A 485 17.62 -9.89 44.58
CA ASN A 485 17.75 -9.92 46.03
C ASN A 485 18.04 -8.51 46.55
N GLU A 486 17.45 -8.13 47.68
CA GLU A 486 17.61 -6.78 48.25
C GLU A 486 19.07 -6.38 48.50
N ASN A 487 19.90 -7.33 48.93
CA ASN A 487 21.32 -7.09 49.20
C ASN A 487 22.18 -6.89 47.95
N ASP A 488 21.71 -7.36 46.78
CA ASP A 488 22.43 -7.27 45.51
C ASP A 488 21.88 -6.10 44.67
N ASN A 489 20.55 -6.01 44.59
CA ASN A 489 19.78 -4.93 43.99
C ASN A 489 20.27 -4.56 42.58
N GLN A 490 20.55 -5.57 41.75
CA GLN A 490 21.09 -5.36 40.40
C GLN A 490 20.12 -4.59 39.51
N THR A 491 18.82 -4.77 39.74
CA THR A 491 17.77 -4.09 38.96
C THR A 491 17.53 -2.66 39.42
N GLY A 492 17.94 -2.32 40.64
CA GLY A 492 17.61 -1.05 41.29
C GLY A 492 16.21 -0.99 41.89
N LEU A 493 15.41 -2.06 41.78
CA LEU A 493 14.02 -2.12 42.24
C LEU A 493 13.90 -1.73 43.72
N TRP A 494 14.76 -2.26 44.58
CA TRP A 494 14.64 -2.10 46.03
C TRP A 494 14.87 -0.65 46.45
N THR A 495 15.64 0.11 45.67
CA THR A 495 15.85 1.56 45.90
C THR A 495 14.59 2.37 45.61
N GLU A 496 13.82 1.98 44.59
CA GLU A 496 12.64 2.72 44.11
C GLU A 496 11.32 2.15 44.62
N LEU A 497 11.36 1.07 45.42
CA LEU A 497 10.17 0.35 45.87
C LEU A 497 9.14 1.27 46.54
N GLY A 498 9.58 2.17 47.43
CA GLY A 498 8.67 3.12 48.08
C GLY A 498 7.99 4.09 47.11
N LYS A 499 8.67 4.47 46.01
CA LYS A 499 8.07 5.29 44.94
C LYS A 499 7.05 4.48 44.16
N ILE A 500 7.35 3.22 43.84
CA ILE A 500 6.45 2.29 43.14
C ILE A 500 5.19 2.02 43.96
N GLU A 501 5.32 1.75 45.27
CA GLU A 501 4.20 1.56 46.18
C GLU A 501 3.26 2.76 46.19
N ASN A 502 3.82 3.98 46.30
CA ASN A 502 3.02 5.20 46.40
C ASN A 502 2.40 5.65 45.07
N ASN A 503 3.08 5.43 43.94
CA ASN A 503 2.64 5.97 42.65
C ASN A 503 1.88 4.94 41.80
N PHE A 504 2.02 3.64 42.08
CA PHE A 504 1.40 2.58 41.30
C PHE A 504 0.53 1.64 42.14
N LEU A 505 1.08 0.97 43.17
CA LEU A 505 0.34 -0.07 43.91
C LEU A 505 -0.83 0.49 44.74
N LYS A 506 -0.60 1.54 45.53
CA LYS A 506 -1.66 2.15 46.34
C LYS A 506 -2.76 2.79 45.49
N PRO A 507 -2.47 3.58 44.44
CA PRO A 507 -3.52 4.08 43.55
C PRO A 507 -4.28 2.96 42.83
N LEU A 508 -3.62 1.87 42.46
CA LEU A 508 -4.28 0.70 41.86
C LEU A 508 -5.27 0.04 42.84
N HIS A 509 -4.88 -0.14 44.10
CA HIS A 509 -5.79 -0.61 45.17
C HIS A 509 -7.01 0.29 45.31
N THR A 510 -6.80 1.61 45.38
CA THR A 510 -7.91 2.57 45.46
C THR A 510 -8.82 2.47 44.24
N GLY A 511 -8.26 2.40 43.03
CA GLY A 511 -9.01 2.27 41.79
C GLY A 511 -9.82 0.97 41.71
N LEU A 512 -9.26 -0.15 42.18
CA LEU A 512 -9.97 -1.45 42.26
C LEU A 512 -11.16 -1.37 43.21
N ASN A 513 -10.96 -0.82 44.41
CA ASN A 513 -12.04 -0.64 45.39
C ASN A 513 -13.16 0.25 44.84
N MET A 514 -12.80 1.38 44.22
CA MET A 514 -13.77 2.29 43.59
C MET A 514 -14.53 1.61 42.44
N SER A 515 -13.81 0.91 41.55
CA SER A 515 -14.39 0.24 40.39
C SER A 515 -15.32 -0.89 40.81
N LYS A 516 -14.91 -1.75 41.74
CA LYS A 516 -15.75 -2.83 42.26
C LYS A 516 -17.02 -2.30 42.91
N ALA A 517 -16.89 -1.32 43.80
CA ALA A 517 -18.05 -0.71 44.46
C ALA A 517 -19.04 -0.09 43.44
N HIS A 518 -18.53 0.57 42.40
CA HIS A 518 -19.36 1.13 41.33
C HIS A 518 -20.11 0.04 40.56
N TYR A 519 -19.41 -1.00 40.10
CA TYR A 519 -20.03 -2.07 39.31
C TYR A 519 -20.96 -2.96 40.14
N GLU A 520 -20.64 -3.22 41.41
CA GLU A 520 -21.53 -3.94 42.34
C GLU A 520 -22.81 -3.16 42.63
N ALA A 521 -22.70 -1.84 42.84
CA ALA A 521 -23.86 -0.96 42.98
C ALA A 521 -24.72 -0.95 41.71
N GLU A 522 -24.10 -0.88 40.54
CA GLU A 522 -24.81 -0.89 39.25
C GLU A 522 -25.54 -2.22 39.00
N ILE A 523 -24.92 -3.35 39.36
CA ILE A 523 -25.57 -4.68 39.31
C ILE A 523 -26.77 -4.72 40.25
N LYS A 524 -26.61 -4.24 41.49
CA LYS A 524 -27.69 -4.23 42.48
C LYS A 524 -28.85 -3.35 42.03
N ASN A 525 -28.57 -2.14 41.55
CA ASN A 525 -29.57 -1.21 41.00
C ASN A 525 -30.29 -1.83 39.78
N SER A 526 -29.55 -2.48 38.90
CA SER A 526 -30.11 -3.17 37.73
C SER A 526 -31.04 -4.32 38.14
N GLN A 527 -30.68 -5.10 39.16
CA GLN A 527 -31.51 -6.19 39.71
C GLN A 527 -32.75 -5.66 40.44
N GLU A 528 -32.65 -4.57 41.18
CA GLU A 528 -33.77 -3.91 41.88
C GLU A 528 -34.74 -3.24 40.89
N ASN A 529 -34.23 -2.54 39.88
CA ASN A 529 -35.05 -1.94 38.81
C ASN A 529 -35.71 -3.00 37.90
N SER A 530 -35.10 -4.18 37.76
CA SER A 530 -35.74 -5.33 37.08
C SER A 530 -36.97 -5.85 37.83
N GLN A 531 -37.08 -5.59 39.14
CA GLN A 531 -38.24 -5.98 39.96
C GLN A 531 -39.33 -4.89 39.98
N GLU A 532 -39.00 -3.62 39.72
CA GLU A 532 -39.98 -2.51 39.72
C GLU A 532 -40.43 -2.03 38.33
N VAL A 533 -39.70 -2.30 37.24
CA VAL A 533 -39.97 -1.73 35.91
C VAL A 533 -40.48 -2.78 34.91
N GLN A 534 -41.77 -3.08 35.01
CA GLN A 534 -42.60 -3.48 33.86
C GLN A 534 -43.15 -2.26 33.07
N LYS A 535 -42.73 -1.03 33.40
CA LYS A 535 -43.27 0.22 32.82
C LYS A 535 -42.26 1.37 32.68
N SER A 536 -41.19 1.19 31.91
CA SER A 536 -40.54 2.29 31.16
C SER A 536 -39.39 1.72 30.34
N LYS A 537 -39.63 1.53 29.04
CA LYS A 537 -38.56 1.30 28.06
C LYS A 537 -37.93 2.66 27.76
N ASP A 538 -36.97 3.09 28.57
CA ASP A 538 -36.09 4.16 28.15
C ASP A 538 -34.87 3.58 27.42
N LEU A 539 -34.77 4.05 26.19
CA LEU A 539 -33.88 3.63 25.12
C LEU A 539 -32.49 4.21 25.37
N CYS A 540 -31.50 3.37 25.66
CA CYS A 540 -30.10 3.76 25.59
C CYS A 540 -29.54 3.30 24.24
N SER A 541 -29.68 4.13 23.19
CA SER A 541 -28.96 3.93 21.93
C SER A 541 -27.59 4.61 22.07
N ILE A 542 -26.54 3.79 22.13
CA ILE A 542 -25.16 4.26 22.07
C ILE A 542 -24.74 4.17 20.59
N THR A 543 -24.50 5.31 19.96
CA THR A 543 -24.03 5.40 18.57
C THR A 543 -22.50 5.37 18.57
N VAL A 544 -21.90 4.35 17.95
CA VAL A 544 -20.44 4.27 17.75
C VAL A 544 -20.18 4.27 16.25
N GLY A 545 -19.49 5.30 15.75
CA GLY A 545 -19.13 5.39 14.33
C GLY A 545 -20.30 5.64 13.36
N GLY A 546 -21.44 6.16 13.83
CA GLY A 546 -22.59 6.48 12.99
C GLY A 546 -23.57 5.32 12.77
N GLU A 547 -23.32 4.16 13.37
CA GLU A 547 -24.26 3.03 13.43
C GLU A 547 -24.76 2.85 14.88
N ASP A 548 -26.06 2.65 15.05
CA ASP A 548 -26.67 2.37 16.34
C ASP A 548 -26.41 0.90 16.71
N LEU A 549 -25.73 0.66 17.84
CA LEU A 549 -25.55 -0.69 18.37
C LEU A 549 -26.93 -1.33 18.67
N PRO A 550 -27.13 -2.63 18.37
CA PRO A 550 -28.36 -3.32 18.71
C PRO A 550 -28.56 -3.30 20.23
N ASN A 551 -29.77 -2.91 20.68
CA ASN A 551 -30.13 -2.83 22.09
C ASN A 551 -29.87 -4.17 22.79
N MET A 552 -28.92 -4.17 23.72
CA MET A 552 -28.53 -5.36 24.49
C MET A 552 -29.62 -5.70 25.52
N PRO A 553 -30.13 -6.95 25.58
CA PRO A 553 -31.10 -7.36 26.60
C PRO A 553 -30.55 -7.19 28.04
N PRO A 554 -31.39 -6.92 29.05
CA PRO A 554 -30.96 -6.68 30.43
C PRO A 554 -30.11 -7.81 31.03
N GLU A 555 -30.43 -9.07 30.70
CA GLU A 555 -29.64 -10.24 31.13
C GLU A 555 -28.22 -10.25 30.55
N MET A 556 -28.05 -9.78 29.31
CA MET A 556 -26.72 -9.65 28.70
C MET A 556 -25.95 -8.49 29.31
N GLN A 557 -26.61 -7.37 29.64
CA GLN A 557 -25.99 -6.24 30.34
C GLN A 557 -25.42 -6.65 31.70
N LEU A 558 -26.20 -7.40 32.49
CA LEU A 558 -25.73 -7.95 33.77
C LEU A 558 -24.51 -8.87 33.60
N LYS A 559 -24.48 -9.70 32.55
CA LYS A 559 -23.31 -10.54 32.25
C LYS A 559 -22.06 -9.73 31.93
N VAL A 560 -22.20 -8.60 31.21
CA VAL A 560 -21.07 -7.69 30.93
C VAL A 560 -20.53 -7.10 32.23
N LEU A 561 -21.41 -6.62 33.12
CA LEU A 561 -20.99 -6.08 34.42
C LEU A 561 -20.29 -7.13 35.29
N HIS A 562 -20.78 -8.37 35.31
CA HIS A 562 -20.11 -9.47 36.01
C HIS A 562 -18.73 -9.80 35.39
N SER A 563 -18.59 -9.72 34.06
CA SER A 563 -17.29 -9.90 33.39
C SER A 563 -16.27 -8.84 33.82
N ALA A 564 -16.71 -7.61 34.07
CA ALA A 564 -15.86 -6.56 34.59
C ALA A 564 -15.36 -6.88 36.01
N LEU A 565 -16.25 -7.33 36.90
CA LEU A 565 -15.88 -7.72 38.27
C LEU A 565 -14.83 -8.85 38.28
N PHE A 566 -14.97 -9.88 37.44
CA PHE A 566 -13.97 -10.94 37.33
C PHE A 566 -12.60 -10.40 36.89
N THR A 567 -12.57 -9.38 36.04
CA THR A 567 -11.32 -8.73 35.62
C THR A 567 -10.67 -8.01 36.80
N PHE A 568 -11.45 -7.30 37.62
CA PHE A 568 -10.94 -6.64 38.82
C PHE A 568 -10.43 -7.64 39.87
N ASP A 569 -11.17 -8.73 40.10
CA ASP A 569 -10.75 -9.82 41.01
C ASP A 569 -9.41 -10.43 40.56
N LEU A 570 -9.25 -10.64 39.25
CA LEU A 570 -8.01 -11.16 38.70
C LEU A 570 -6.84 -10.20 38.97
N ILE A 571 -7.01 -8.90 38.71
CA ILE A 571 -5.97 -7.89 38.96
C ILE A 571 -5.62 -7.85 40.45
N GLU A 572 -6.63 -7.80 41.33
CA GLU A 572 -6.43 -7.75 42.78
C GLU A 572 -5.69 -8.98 43.30
N SER A 573 -6.00 -10.18 42.80
CA SER A 573 -5.32 -11.41 43.19
C SER A 573 -3.82 -11.38 42.89
N VAL A 574 -3.43 -10.78 41.75
CA VAL A 574 -2.01 -10.64 41.38
C VAL A 574 -1.36 -9.53 42.19
N LEU A 575 -2.05 -8.41 42.41
CA LEU A 575 -1.58 -7.31 43.25
C LEU A 575 -1.27 -7.78 44.68
N ALA A 576 -2.22 -8.46 45.32
CA ALA A 576 -2.03 -9.02 46.66
C ALA A 576 -0.83 -9.97 46.72
N ARG A 577 -0.62 -10.79 45.66
CA ARG A 577 0.54 -11.68 45.58
C ARG A 577 1.87 -10.94 45.44
N VAL A 578 1.88 -9.80 44.74
CA VAL A 578 3.08 -8.96 44.62
C VAL A 578 3.44 -8.37 45.99
N GLU A 579 2.47 -7.83 46.71
CA GLU A 579 2.67 -7.25 48.05
C GLU A 579 3.13 -8.29 49.06
N GLU A 580 2.51 -9.48 49.06
CA GLU A 580 2.94 -10.61 49.90
C GLU A 580 4.43 -10.94 49.68
N LEU A 581 4.87 -10.98 48.42
CA LEU A 581 6.27 -11.27 48.09
C LEU A 581 7.23 -10.16 48.52
N ILE A 582 6.81 -8.89 48.41
CA ILE A 582 7.58 -7.74 48.87
C ILE A 582 7.82 -7.84 50.38
N GLU A 583 6.75 -8.08 51.16
CA GLU A 583 6.83 -8.22 52.62
C GLU A 583 7.75 -9.38 53.03
N ILE A 584 7.55 -10.57 52.44
CA ILE A 584 8.38 -11.75 52.75
C ILE A 584 9.87 -11.46 52.51
N LYS A 585 10.21 -10.83 51.38
CA LYS A 585 11.60 -10.54 51.02
C LYS A 585 12.24 -9.52 51.97
N ARG A 586 11.49 -8.52 52.44
CA ARG A 586 11.95 -7.54 53.44
C ARG A 586 12.17 -8.15 54.82
N SER A 587 11.26 -9.01 55.30
CA SER A 587 11.45 -9.67 56.60
C SER A 587 12.67 -10.58 56.59
N THR A 588 12.94 -11.25 55.46
CA THR A 588 14.10 -12.15 55.32
C THR A 588 15.44 -11.39 55.30
N SER A 589 15.49 -10.14 54.83
CA SER A 589 16.71 -9.32 54.85
C SER A 589 16.98 -8.73 56.24
N GLU A 590 15.94 -8.33 56.97
CA GLU A 590 16.02 -7.88 58.36
C GLU A 590 16.52 -9.00 59.30
N GLU A 591 16.06 -10.24 59.14
CA GLU A 591 16.56 -11.39 59.91
C GLU A 591 18.04 -11.73 59.60
N ASN A 592 18.47 -11.60 58.34
CA ASN A 592 19.86 -11.87 57.95
C ASN A 592 20.84 -10.75 58.36
N THR A 593 20.37 -9.54 58.61
CA THR A 593 21.19 -8.42 59.14
C THR A 593 21.31 -8.43 60.66
N GLY A 594 20.37 -9.10 61.36
CA GLY A 594 20.42 -9.35 62.81
C GLY A 594 21.38 -10.47 63.25
N ILE A 595 21.98 -11.21 62.31
CA ILE A 595 23.02 -12.23 62.58
C ILE A 595 24.36 -11.68 62.07
N LYS A 596 24.92 -10.69 62.78
CA LYS A 596 26.34 -10.30 62.67
C LYS A 596 26.93 -9.97 64.02
#